data_AF-A0A976E7I6-F1
#
_entry.id   AF-A0A976E7I6-F1
#
_cell.length_a   1.000
_cell.length_b   1.000
_cell.length_c   1.000
_cell.angle_alpha   90.00
_cell.angle_beta   90.00
_cell.angle_gamma   90.00
#
_symmetry.space_group_name_H-M   'P 1'
#
loop_
_entity.id
_entity.type
_entity.pdbx_description
1 polymer ?
#
loop_
_entity_poly.entity_id
_entity_poly.type
_entity_poly.pdbx_seq_one_letter_code
_entity_poly.pdbx_strand_id
1 'polypeptide(L)' 'MFRALVLEKEGDAAEAHLRELDESALPAGDVMVAVEYSTLNYKDGLALSPNGGGIVRAWPHVAGIDFAGV' A
#
# COMPACT_ATOMS: atom_id res chain seq x y z
N MET A 1 -14.31 -3.18 -7.44
CA MET A 1 -13.86 -2.33 -6.32
C MET A 1 -13.44 -3.17 -5.13
N PHE A 2 -12.37 -2.80 -4.45
CA PHE A 2 -11.82 -3.46 -3.25
C PHE A 2 -11.22 -2.44 -2.29
N ARG A 3 -10.98 -2.81 -1.02
CA ARG A 3 -10.38 -1.90 -0.02
C ARG A 3 -8.87 -2.08 0.06
N ALA A 4 -8.13 -0.98 0.17
CA ALA A 4 -6.68 -0.99 0.35
C ALA A 4 -6.20 0.10 1.32
N LEU A 5 -5.07 -0.14 1.99
CA LEU A 5 -4.38 0.88 2.78
C LEU A 5 -3.47 1.70 1.86
N VAL A 6 -3.90 2.90 1.52
CA VAL A 6 -3.23 3.79 0.57
C VAL A 6 -2.55 4.91 1.33
N LEU A 7 -1.27 5.12 1.07
CA LEU A 7 -0.55 6.27 1.54
C LEU A 7 -0.56 7.37 0.47
N GLU A 8 -0.98 8.55 0.88
CA GLU A 8 -1.03 9.76 0.06
C GLU A 8 -0.07 10.78 0.68
N LYS A 9 0.70 11.48 -0.17
CA LYS A 9 1.70 12.46 0.29
C LYS A 9 1.24 13.87 -0.04
N GLU A 10 1.07 14.68 1.00
CA GLU A 10 0.76 16.11 0.91
C GLU A 10 1.92 16.92 1.50
N GLY A 11 2.67 17.61 0.62
CA GLY A 11 3.88 18.31 1.03
C GLY A 11 4.94 17.33 1.55
N ASP A 12 5.37 17.51 2.79
CA ASP A 12 6.42 16.69 3.43
C ASP A 12 5.87 15.52 4.26
N ALA A 13 4.54 15.44 4.43
CA ALA A 13 3.89 14.41 5.23
C ALA A 13 3.09 13.44 4.35
N ALA A 14 3.15 12.16 4.71
CA ALA A 14 2.33 11.10 4.16
C ALA A 14 1.30 10.65 5.20
N GLU A 15 0.07 10.45 4.73
CA GLU A 15 -1.05 9.95 5.52
C GLU A 15 -1.56 8.64 4.92
N ALA A 16 -1.93 7.70 5.79
CA ALA A 16 -2.47 6.41 5.39
C ALA A 16 -3.99 6.40 5.52
N HIS A 17 -4.69 6.02 4.46
CA HIS A 17 -6.14 5.94 4.40
C HIS A 17 -6.60 4.56 3.94
N LEU A 18 -7.65 4.03 4.56
CA LEU A 18 -8.38 2.91 3.98
C LEU A 18 -9.28 3.47 2.87
N ARG A 19 -8.99 3.11 1.62
CA ARG A 19 -9.71 3.59 0.42
C ARG A 19 -10.36 2.43 -0.31
N GLU A 20 -11.45 2.71 -1.01
CA GLU A 20 -12.00 1.82 -2.03
C GLU A 20 -11.35 2.14 -3.38
N LEU A 21 -10.79 1.12 -4.04
CA LEU A 21 -10.10 1.25 -5.32
C LEU A 21 -10.76 0.35 -6.36
N ASP A 22 -10.67 0.74 -7.63
CA ASP A 22 -10.99 -0.14 -8.75
C ASP A 22 -9.77 -0.99 -9.15
N GLU A 23 -9.99 -2.14 -9.79
CA GLU A 23 -8.91 -2.99 -10.31
C GLU A 23 -8.03 -2.25 -11.32
N SER A 24 -8.56 -1.25 -12.03
CA SER A 24 -7.76 -0.39 -12.91
C SER A 24 -6.70 0.45 -12.20
N ALA A 25 -6.73 0.54 -10.86
CA ALA A 25 -5.72 1.23 -10.06
C ALA A 25 -4.49 0.36 -9.74
N LEU A 26 -4.57 -0.96 -9.98
CA LEU A 26 -3.46 -1.87 -9.76
C LEU A 26 -2.39 -1.70 -10.85
N PRO A 27 -1.10 -1.88 -10.51
CA PRO A 27 -0.05 -1.92 -11.52
C PRO A 27 -0.26 -3.11 -12.46
N ALA A 28 0.27 -3.02 -13.68
CA ALA A 28 0.27 -4.14 -14.60
C ALA A 28 1.07 -5.32 -14.02
N GLY A 29 0.54 -6.53 -14.18
CA GLY A 29 1.16 -7.79 -13.75
C GLY A 29 0.54 -9.00 -14.42
N ASP A 30 1.25 -10.13 -14.39
CA ASP A 30 0.82 -11.37 -15.05
C ASP A 30 -0.13 -12.23 -14.21
N VAL A 31 -0.19 -11.96 -12.89
CA VAL A 31 -0.99 -12.72 -11.92
C VAL A 31 -1.79 -11.75 -11.05
N MET A 32 -3.10 -11.98 -10.97
CA MET A 32 -3.99 -11.33 -10.02
C MET A 32 -4.23 -12.26 -8.84
N VAL A 33 -4.14 -11.75 -7.62
CA VAL A 33 -4.33 -12.52 -6.38
C VAL A 33 -5.41 -11.86 -5.53
N ALA A 34 -6.39 -12.64 -5.10
CA ALA A 34 -7.36 -12.23 -4.09
C ALA A 34 -6.73 -12.40 -2.69
N VAL A 35 -6.15 -11.31 -2.17
CA VAL A 35 -5.44 -11.32 -0.87
C VAL A 35 -6.40 -11.61 0.28
N GLU A 36 -6.10 -12.63 1.08
CA GLU A 36 -6.84 -13.00 2.29
C GLU A 36 -6.12 -12.56 3.56
N TYR A 37 -4.78 -12.64 3.56
CA TYR A 37 -3.94 -12.32 4.71
C TYR A 37 -2.75 -11.45 4.31
N SER A 38 -2.31 -10.65 5.27
CA SER A 38 -1.05 -9.93 5.27
C SER A 38 -0.51 -9.90 6.70
N THR A 39 0.57 -9.16 6.96
CA THR A 39 1.18 -9.01 8.28
C THR A 39 1.68 -7.58 8.47
N LEU A 40 2.20 -7.28 9.66
CA LEU A 40 2.82 -6.01 9.98
C LEU A 40 4.28 -6.23 10.41
N ASN A 41 5.21 -5.87 9.52
CA ASN A 41 6.64 -5.89 9.80
C ASN A 41 7.12 -4.50 10.22
N TYR A 42 8.35 -4.45 10.75
CA TYR A 42 9.03 -3.16 11.01
C TYR A 42 9.13 -2.29 9.74
N LYS A 43 9.36 -2.91 8.58
CA LYS A 43 9.40 -2.20 7.28
C LYS A 43 8.05 -1.59 6.90
N ASP A 44 6.94 -2.23 7.23
CA ASP A 44 5.61 -1.67 6.99
C ASP A 44 5.40 -0.43 7.88
N GLY A 45 5.84 -0.51 9.15
CA GLY A 45 5.86 0.66 10.05
C GLY A 45 6.74 1.80 9.53
N LEU A 46 7.90 1.52 8.92
CA LEU A 46 8.71 2.53 8.24
C LEU A 46 7.96 3.14 7.06
N ALA A 47 7.33 2.32 6.21
CA ALA A 47 6.57 2.81 5.06
C ALA A 47 5.43 3.75 5.50
N LEU A 48 4.77 3.43 6.63
CA LEU A 48 3.67 4.22 7.21
C LEU A 48 4.12 5.46 8.00
N SER A 49 5.42 5.71 8.12
CA SER A 49 5.92 6.92 8.78
C SER A 49 5.68 8.17 7.92
N PRO A 50 5.66 9.39 8.52
CA PRO A 50 5.29 10.61 7.80
C PRO A 50 6.11 10.92 6.54
N ASN A 51 7.33 10.41 6.39
CA ASN A 51 8.15 10.61 5.20
C ASN A 51 8.25 9.36 4.30
N GLY A 52 7.43 8.33 4.55
CA GLY A 52 7.52 7.05 3.85
C GLY A 52 8.74 6.21 4.24
N GLY A 53 9.40 6.54 5.36
CA GLY A 53 10.57 5.85 5.89
C GLY A 53 11.80 5.88 4.98
N GLY A 54 11.82 6.75 3.97
CA GLY A 54 12.81 6.76 2.90
C GLY A 54 12.78 5.53 1.98
N ILE A 55 11.81 4.63 2.17
CA ILE A 55 11.65 3.41 1.37
C ILE A 55 10.54 3.53 0.32
N VAL A 56 9.52 4.34 0.60
CA VAL A 56 8.47 4.67 -0.38
C VAL A 56 9.00 5.75 -1.33
N ARG A 57 9.00 5.46 -2.63
CA ARG A 57 9.52 6.34 -3.69
C ARG A 57 8.47 6.85 -4.66
N ALA A 58 7.31 6.23 -4.70
CA ALA A 58 6.19 6.60 -5.57
C ALA A 58 4.93 6.77 -4.73
N TRP A 59 4.15 7.80 -5.04
CA TRP A 59 2.91 8.16 -4.36
C TRP A 59 1.80 8.31 -5.40
N PRO A 60 0.55 7.91 -5.11
CA PRO A 60 0.12 7.16 -3.92
C PRO A 60 0.72 5.75 -3.84
N HIS A 61 0.78 5.17 -2.64
CA HIS A 61 1.38 3.85 -2.39
C HIS A 61 0.45 2.91 -1.62
N VAL A 62 0.28 1.67 -2.07
CA VAL A 62 -0.39 0.63 -1.28
C VAL A 62 0.66 -0.07 -0.41
N ALA A 63 0.53 0.03 0.92
CA ALA A 63 1.47 -0.59 1.85
C ALA A 63 1.22 -2.09 2.07
N GLY A 64 2.26 -2.77 2.55
CA GLY A 64 2.28 -4.20 2.88
C GLY A 64 3.32 -4.93 2.05
N ILE A 65 4.40 -5.41 2.68
CA ILE A 65 5.44 -6.17 1.97
C ILE A 65 5.10 -7.65 1.75
N ASP A 66 4.13 -8.16 2.50
CA ASP A 66 3.72 -9.57 2.48
C ASP A 66 2.23 -9.69 2.16
N PHE A 67 1.85 -10.77 1.46
CA PHE A 67 0.46 -11.16 1.26
C PHE A 67 0.35 -12.69 1.10
N ALA A 68 -0.84 -13.23 1.35
CA ALA A 68 -1.23 -14.59 1.00
C ALA A 68 -2.72 -14.62 0.61
N GLY A 69 -3.06 -15.43 -0.40
CA GLY A 69 -4.41 -15.49 -0.97
C GLY A 69 -4.51 -16.49 -2.12
N VAL A 70 -5.64 -16.45 -2.84
CA VAL A 70 -5.98 -17.33 -3.97
C VAL A 70 -5.95 -16.63 -5.32
#